data_AF-A0A3D0QS87-F1
#
_entry.id   AF-A0A3D0QS87-F1
#
_cell.length_a   1.000
_cell.length_b   1.000
_cell.length_c   1.000
_cell.angle_alpha   90.00
_cell.angle_beta   90.00
_cell.angle_gamma   90.00
#
_symmetry.space_group_name_H-M   'P 1'
#
loop_
_entity.id
_entity.type
_entity.pdbx_description
1 polymer ?
#
loop_
_entity_poly.entity_id
_entity_poly.type
_entity_poly.pdbx_seq_one_letter_code
_entity_poly.pdbx_strand_id
1 'polypeptide(L)'
;MKEFPTDRLHRTESLRDRALEVLRQAIVSGQVHPGELYSASALARRLGVSVSPVREAMLTLANEGIMEPVRNRGFRLTELTEQDLAEVFELRLLLEVPAVVNLAGTDLSAHMAALGEKVEAIERAAAAGDVNTFLARDRDFHLALLELNGNRRLVDQVAVLRDQTRLYGMAELADKGMLDEAAAEHRTLLAALAAGDAELLRRLMTEHLQHIRHEWATGEHTGAGGGTAEPAGTAGTRGAASPAGTAGTAGAARESG
;
A
#
# COMPACT_ATOMS: atom_id res chain seq x y z
N MET A 1 -8.55 -41.67 22.21
CA MET A 1 -8.43 -40.26 21.77
C MET A 1 -9.59 -39.51 22.41
N LYS A 2 -9.35 -38.47 23.21
CA LYS A 2 -10.41 -37.76 23.97
C LYS A 2 -11.23 -36.86 23.02
N GLU A 3 -12.55 -36.83 23.21
CA GLU A 3 -13.49 -35.98 22.46
C GLU A 3 -13.19 -34.48 22.65
N PHE A 4 -13.24 -33.73 21.55
CA PHE A 4 -13.14 -32.28 21.52
C PHE A 4 -14.55 -31.67 21.72
N PRO A 5 -14.74 -30.69 22.62
CA PRO A 5 -16.01 -29.98 22.75
C PRO A 5 -16.34 -29.20 21.47
N THR A 6 -17.60 -29.26 21.05
CA THR A 6 -18.13 -28.68 19.80
C THR A 6 -19.13 -27.55 20.06
N ASP A 7 -18.86 -26.69 21.04
CA ASP A 7 -19.60 -25.43 21.12
C ASP A 7 -19.26 -24.59 19.89
N ARG A 8 -20.30 -24.24 19.12
CA ARG A 8 -20.19 -23.41 17.93
C ARG A 8 -19.78 -22.01 18.36
N LEU A 9 -18.57 -21.61 18.01
CA LEU A 9 -18.17 -20.21 18.08
C LEU A 9 -19.09 -19.41 17.15
N HIS A 10 -20.01 -18.64 17.74
CA HIS A 10 -20.87 -17.72 17.03
C HIS A 10 -20.00 -16.71 16.26
N ARG A 11 -20.29 -16.53 14.97
CA ARG A 11 -19.66 -15.53 14.08
C ARG A 11 -20.18 -14.13 14.44
N THR A 12 -19.87 -13.67 15.64
CA THR A 12 -19.80 -12.23 15.94
C THR A 12 -18.41 -11.79 15.50
N GLU A 13 -18.25 -10.63 14.85
CA GLU A 13 -16.92 -10.07 14.57
C GLU A 13 -16.09 -10.09 15.84
N SER A 14 -14.95 -10.78 15.80
CA SER A 14 -14.13 -10.91 17.00
C SER A 14 -13.52 -9.55 17.34
N LEU A 15 -13.24 -9.31 18.62
CA LEU A 15 -12.52 -8.09 19.03
C LEU A 15 -11.16 -7.96 18.33
N ARG A 16 -10.57 -9.08 17.90
CA ARG A 16 -9.38 -9.11 17.05
C ARG A 16 -9.66 -8.53 15.67
N ASP A 17 -10.74 -8.95 15.00
CA ASP A 17 -11.08 -8.46 13.65
C ASP A 17 -11.41 -6.97 13.68
N ARG A 18 -12.12 -6.51 14.72
CA ARG A 18 -12.36 -5.07 14.94
C ARG A 18 -11.08 -4.31 15.22
N ALA A 19 -10.16 -4.86 16.02
CA ALA A 19 -8.86 -4.23 16.27
C ALA A 19 -8.02 -4.15 15.00
N LEU A 20 -8.05 -5.19 14.16
CA LEU A 20 -7.38 -5.20 12.87
C LEU A 20 -7.91 -4.10 11.95
N GLU A 21 -9.23 -3.97 11.82
CA GLU A 21 -9.84 -2.93 10.98
C GLU A 21 -9.48 -1.52 11.48
N VAL A 22 -9.57 -1.27 12.78
CA VAL A 22 -9.18 0.02 13.35
C VAL A 22 -7.70 0.33 13.11
N LEU A 23 -6.82 -0.68 13.23
CA LEU A 23 -5.40 -0.48 12.92
C LEU A 23 -5.19 -0.17 11.44
N ARG A 24 -5.85 -0.87 10.53
CA ARG A 24 -5.77 -0.56 9.09
C ARG A 24 -6.21 0.87 8.80
N GLN A 25 -7.33 1.32 9.38
CA GLN A 25 -7.81 2.70 9.24
C GLN A 25 -6.82 3.72 9.80
N ALA A 26 -6.21 3.43 10.95
CA ALA A 26 -5.21 4.31 11.55
C ALA A 26 -3.95 4.42 10.67
N ILE A 27 -3.57 3.35 9.97
CA ILE A 27 -2.45 3.39 9.02
C ILE A 27 -2.83 4.17 7.75
N VAL A 28 -3.99 3.92 7.15
CA VAL A 28 -4.47 4.64 5.95
C VAL A 28 -4.59 6.15 6.22
N SER A 29 -5.11 6.53 7.38
CA SER A 29 -5.27 7.94 7.77
C SER A 29 -3.98 8.62 8.22
N GLY A 30 -2.83 7.93 8.19
CA GLY A 30 -1.54 8.47 8.61
C GLY A 30 -1.41 8.71 10.12
N GLN A 31 -2.29 8.12 10.94
CA GLN A 31 -2.14 8.14 12.41
C GLN A 31 -1.11 7.13 12.93
N VAL A 32 -0.73 6.17 12.07
CA VAL A 32 0.36 5.22 12.28
C VAL A 32 1.40 5.46 11.19
N HIS A 33 2.61 5.82 11.58
CA HIS A 33 3.68 6.25 10.68
C HIS A 33 4.66 5.12 10.36
N PRO A 34 5.15 5.03 9.11
CA PRO A 34 6.22 4.11 8.73
C PRO A 34 7.46 4.29 9.63
N GLY A 35 8.10 3.18 9.98
CA GLY A 35 9.30 3.18 10.83
C GLY A 35 9.03 3.35 12.34
N GLU A 36 7.85 3.80 12.74
CA GLU A 36 7.50 4.01 14.15
C GLU A 36 7.10 2.71 14.87
N LEU A 37 7.41 2.63 16.16
CA LEU A 37 7.10 1.50 17.04
C LEU A 37 5.79 1.69 17.81
N TYR A 38 4.93 0.68 17.72
CA TYR A 38 3.66 0.61 18.40
C TYR A 38 3.64 -0.57 19.38
N SER A 39 3.20 -0.29 20.61
CA SER A 39 3.01 -1.31 21.63
C SER A 39 1.56 -1.79 21.65
N ALA A 40 1.35 -3.10 21.61
CA ALA A 40 0.02 -3.71 21.75
C ALA A 40 -0.67 -3.30 23.06
N SER A 41 0.09 -3.10 24.15
CA SER A 41 -0.49 -2.69 25.43
C SER A 41 -0.92 -1.23 25.44
N ALA A 42 -0.19 -0.35 24.75
CA ALA A 42 -0.57 1.05 24.61
C ALA A 42 -1.81 1.21 23.72
N LEU A 43 -1.84 0.50 22.60
CA LEU A 43 -2.99 0.49 21.69
C LEU A 43 -4.23 -0.12 22.35
N ALA A 44 -4.09 -1.23 23.09
CA ALA A 44 -5.21 -1.83 23.83
C ALA A 44 -5.85 -0.86 24.83
N ARG A 45 -5.04 -0.07 25.55
CA ARG A 45 -5.56 0.98 26.45
C ARG A 45 -6.34 2.06 25.69
N ARG A 46 -5.84 2.50 24.54
CA ARG A 46 -6.53 3.50 23.69
C ARG A 46 -7.85 2.96 23.14
N LEU A 47 -7.89 1.69 22.78
CA LEU A 47 -9.06 1.02 22.21
C LEU A 47 -10.06 0.52 23.27
N GLY A 48 -9.73 0.59 24.55
CA GLY A 48 -10.59 0.11 25.63
C GLY A 48 -10.81 -1.40 25.65
N VAL A 49 -9.85 -2.18 25.14
CA VAL A 49 -9.91 -3.65 25.05
C VAL A 49 -8.72 -4.31 25.74
N SER A 50 -8.75 -5.63 25.89
CA SER A 50 -7.60 -6.38 26.40
C SER A 50 -6.44 -6.44 25.39
N VAL A 51 -5.24 -6.79 25.87
CA VAL A 51 -4.02 -6.77 25.04
C VAL A 51 -4.01 -7.87 23.97
N SER A 52 -4.62 -9.04 24.24
CA SER A 52 -4.60 -10.19 23.33
C SER A 52 -5.16 -9.88 21.93
N PRO A 53 -6.40 -9.38 21.77
CA PRO A 53 -6.97 -9.13 20.44
C PRO A 53 -6.17 -8.11 19.64
N VAL A 54 -5.60 -7.09 20.31
CA VAL A 54 -4.74 -6.10 19.64
C VAL A 54 -3.42 -6.72 19.22
N ARG A 55 -2.78 -7.51 20.09
CA ARG A 55 -1.54 -8.21 19.75
C ARG A 55 -1.73 -9.19 18.61
N GLU A 56 -2.84 -9.92 18.58
CA GLU A 56 -3.19 -10.82 17.50
C GLU A 56 -3.42 -10.07 16.18
N ALA A 57 -4.14 -8.94 16.22
CA ALA A 57 -4.30 -8.08 15.03
C ALA A 57 -2.95 -7.56 14.51
N MET A 58 -2.05 -7.12 15.39
CA MET A 58 -0.71 -6.68 14.99
C MET A 58 0.16 -7.83 14.46
N LEU A 59 -0.01 -9.06 14.96
CA LEU A 59 0.64 -10.24 14.39
C LEU A 59 0.10 -10.59 13.01
N THR A 60 -1.20 -10.41 12.78
CA THR A 60 -1.79 -10.55 11.44
C THR A 60 -1.16 -9.55 10.48
N LEU A 61 -1.11 -8.26 10.83
CA LEU A 61 -0.42 -7.24 10.02
C LEU A 61 1.06 -7.58 9.80
N ALA A 62 1.71 -8.21 10.78
CA ALA A 62 3.09 -8.64 10.64
C ALA A 62 3.26 -9.80 9.66
N ASN A 63 2.35 -10.78 9.67
CA ASN A 63 2.35 -11.87 8.70
C ASN A 63 2.03 -11.38 7.28
N GLU A 64 1.35 -10.25 7.16
CA GLU A 64 1.06 -9.57 5.89
C GLU A 64 2.21 -8.66 5.42
N GLY A 65 3.29 -8.53 6.21
CA GLY A 65 4.43 -7.66 5.90
C GLY A 65 4.17 -6.16 6.10
N ILE A 66 2.99 -5.78 6.60
CA ILE A 66 2.62 -4.38 6.90
C ILE A 66 3.31 -3.90 8.17
N MET A 67 3.51 -4.81 9.12
CA MET A 67 4.30 -4.55 10.33
C MET A 67 5.43 -5.56 10.47
N GLU A 68 6.36 -5.28 11.37
CA GLU A 68 7.36 -6.25 11.81
C GLU A 68 7.44 -6.32 13.34
N PRO A 69 7.53 -7.52 13.93
CA PRO A 69 7.64 -7.66 15.37
C PRO A 69 9.04 -7.27 15.84
N VAL A 70 9.11 -6.37 16.81
CA VAL A 70 10.37 -5.94 17.41
C VAL A 70 10.47 -6.45 18.85
N ARG A 71 11.46 -7.32 19.07
CA ARG A 71 11.64 -8.05 20.35
C ARG A 71 11.58 -7.08 21.54
N ASN A 72 10.67 -7.37 22.48
CA ASN A 72 10.42 -6.61 23.70
C ASN A 72 10.02 -5.13 23.51
N ARG A 73 9.72 -4.67 22.29
CA ARG A 73 9.34 -3.27 22.02
C ARG A 73 7.97 -3.11 21.39
N GLY A 74 7.44 -4.15 20.73
CA GLY A 74 6.13 -4.11 20.09
C GLY A 74 6.23 -4.47 18.61
N PHE A 75 5.62 -3.67 17.76
CA PHE A 75 5.63 -3.84 16.30
C PHE A 75 5.99 -2.52 15.65
N ARG A 76 6.74 -2.56 14.55
CA ARG A 76 7.06 -1.39 13.75
C ARG A 76 6.27 -1.45 12.44
N LEU A 77 5.76 -0.30 11.97
CA LEU A 77 5.16 -0.25 10.64
C LEU A 77 6.27 -0.31 9.59
N THR A 78 6.13 -1.19 8.60
CA THR A 78 7.12 -1.38 7.55
C THR A 78 7.17 -0.13 6.65
N GLU A 79 8.38 0.32 6.32
CA GLU A 79 8.63 1.30 5.25
C GLU A 79 8.73 0.53 3.93
N LEU A 80 7.79 0.72 3.00
CA LEU A 80 7.90 0.16 1.65
C LEU A 80 8.64 1.15 0.76
N THR A 81 9.69 0.69 0.10
CA THR A 81 10.41 1.46 -0.91
C THR A 81 9.64 1.46 -2.23
N GLU A 82 9.97 2.38 -3.15
CA GLU A 82 9.40 2.37 -4.51
C GLU A 82 9.62 1.02 -5.23
N GLN A 83 10.77 0.41 -4.99
CA GLN A 83 11.12 -0.92 -5.48
C GLN A 83 10.13 -1.97 -4.94
N ASP A 84 9.87 -1.98 -3.63
CA ASP A 84 8.93 -2.92 -3.01
C ASP A 84 7.52 -2.75 -3.59
N LEU A 85 7.07 -1.50 -3.77
CA LEU A 85 5.75 -1.22 -4.37
C LEU A 85 5.68 -1.70 -5.83
N ALA A 86 6.74 -1.50 -6.61
CA ALA A 86 6.82 -2.00 -7.98
C ALA A 86 6.72 -3.53 -8.04
N GLU A 87 7.41 -4.23 -7.15
CA GLU A 87 7.37 -5.69 -7.05
C GLU A 87 5.96 -6.19 -6.65
N VAL A 88 5.30 -5.52 -5.70
CA VAL A 88 3.92 -5.86 -5.32
C VAL A 88 2.96 -5.65 -6.49
N PHE A 89 3.06 -4.55 -7.25
CA PHE A 89 2.22 -4.34 -8.43
C PHE A 89 2.48 -5.34 -9.54
N GLU A 90 3.73 -5.75 -9.75
CA GLU A 90 4.06 -6.80 -10.72
C GLU A 90 3.34 -8.11 -10.36
N LEU A 91 3.36 -8.50 -9.09
CA LEU A 91 2.62 -9.67 -8.61
C LEU A 91 1.11 -9.51 -8.78
N ARG A 92 0.57 -8.33 -8.47
CA ARG A 92 -0.86 -8.04 -8.65
C ARG A 92 -1.28 -8.13 -10.12
N LEU A 93 -0.49 -7.58 -11.04
CA LEU A 93 -0.74 -7.69 -12.49
C LEU A 93 -0.72 -9.15 -12.95
N LEU A 94 0.26 -9.94 -12.49
CA LEU A 94 0.39 -11.36 -12.84
C LEU A 94 -0.75 -12.24 -12.29
N LEU A 95 -1.37 -11.84 -11.18
CA LEU A 95 -2.41 -12.62 -10.50
C LEU A 95 -3.83 -12.16 -10.84
N GLU A 96 -4.10 -10.86 -10.74
CA GLU A 96 -5.45 -10.31 -10.82
C GLU A 96 -5.95 -10.24 -12.26
N VAL A 97 -5.14 -9.72 -13.20
CA VAL A 97 -5.54 -9.55 -14.61
C VAL A 97 -5.98 -10.87 -15.24
N PRO A 98 -5.17 -11.95 -15.26
CA PRO A 98 -5.61 -13.20 -15.87
C PRO A 98 -6.80 -13.81 -15.14
N ALA A 99 -6.90 -13.67 -13.81
CA ALA A 99 -8.02 -14.21 -13.05
C ALA A 99 -9.35 -13.53 -13.39
N VAL A 100 -9.35 -12.21 -13.60
CA VAL A 100 -10.55 -11.48 -14.05
C VAL A 100 -10.87 -11.81 -15.50
N VAL A 101 -9.87 -11.88 -16.38
CA VAL A 101 -10.08 -12.23 -17.79
C VAL A 101 -10.64 -13.64 -17.95
N ASN A 102 -10.27 -14.60 -17.09
CA ASN A 102 -10.79 -15.96 -17.13
C ASN A 102 -12.30 -16.06 -16.82
N LEU A 103 -12.89 -15.01 -16.23
CA LEU A 103 -14.32 -14.92 -16.00
C LEU A 103 -15.09 -14.49 -17.26
N ALA A 104 -14.41 -13.99 -18.29
CA ALA A 104 -15.03 -13.58 -19.54
C ALA A 104 -15.76 -14.76 -20.20
N GLY A 105 -17.03 -14.55 -20.56
CA GLY A 105 -17.87 -15.56 -21.20
C GLY A 105 -18.39 -16.65 -20.26
N THR A 106 -18.16 -16.54 -18.94
CA THR A 106 -18.79 -17.40 -17.93
C THR A 106 -20.19 -16.88 -17.55
N ASP A 107 -21.08 -17.76 -17.10
CA ASP A 107 -22.40 -17.33 -16.58
C ASP A 107 -22.26 -16.80 -15.15
N LEU A 108 -22.27 -15.47 -15.03
CA LEU A 108 -22.21 -14.75 -13.76
C LEU A 108 -23.53 -14.09 -13.38
N SER A 109 -24.63 -14.42 -14.06
CA SER A 109 -25.94 -13.77 -13.88
C SER A 109 -26.38 -13.69 -12.43
N ALA A 110 -26.13 -14.74 -11.65
CA ALA A 110 -26.45 -14.81 -10.21
C ALA A 110 -25.60 -13.87 -9.33
N HIS A 111 -24.45 -13.39 -9.82
CA HIS A 111 -23.49 -12.57 -9.07
C HIS A 111 -23.50 -11.10 -9.47
N MET A 112 -24.01 -10.76 -10.66
CA MET A 112 -23.96 -9.39 -11.21
C MET A 112 -24.61 -8.35 -10.31
N ALA A 113 -25.75 -8.67 -9.68
CA ALA A 113 -26.43 -7.75 -8.77
C ALA A 113 -25.56 -7.42 -7.54
N ALA A 114 -24.98 -8.43 -6.89
CA ALA A 114 -24.13 -8.26 -5.72
C ALA A 114 -22.82 -7.51 -6.06
N LEU A 115 -22.25 -7.73 -7.24
CA LEU A 115 -21.11 -6.95 -7.73
C LEU A 115 -21.51 -5.49 -8.00
N GLY A 116 -22.70 -5.25 -8.55
CA GLY A 116 -23.24 -3.91 -8.75
C GLY A 116 -23.38 -3.13 -7.45
N GLU A 117 -23.93 -3.73 -6.39
CA GLU A 117 -24.04 -3.10 -5.06
C GLU A 117 -22.68 -2.68 -4.49
N LYS A 118 -21.62 -3.46 -4.76
CA LYS A 118 -20.25 -3.13 -4.36
C LYS A 118 -19.70 -1.94 -5.14
N VAL A 119 -19.92 -1.89 -6.46
CA VAL A 119 -19.55 -0.72 -7.29
C VAL A 119 -20.25 0.54 -6.78
N GLU A 120 -21.55 0.48 -6.51
CA GLU A 120 -22.26 1.63 -5.94
C GLU A 120 -21.73 2.05 -4.57
N ALA A 121 -21.26 1.11 -3.75
CA ALA A 121 -20.65 1.42 -2.46
C ALA A 121 -19.31 2.14 -2.62
N ILE A 122 -18.52 1.80 -3.64
CA ILE A 122 -17.28 2.52 -4.00
C ILE A 122 -17.63 3.96 -4.41
N GLU A 123 -18.57 4.13 -5.33
CA GLU A 123 -18.96 5.45 -5.85
C GLU A 123 -19.55 6.35 -4.77
N ARG A 124 -20.38 5.81 -3.86
CA ARG A 124 -20.90 6.59 -2.71
C ARG A 124 -19.79 7.07 -1.80
N ALA A 125 -18.76 6.26 -1.58
CA ALA A 125 -17.62 6.64 -0.76
C ALA A 125 -16.75 7.71 -1.45
N ALA A 126 -16.53 7.56 -2.76
CA ALA A 126 -15.83 8.55 -3.58
C ALA A 126 -16.54 9.91 -3.57
N ALA A 127 -17.85 9.93 -3.84
CA ALA A 127 -18.66 11.16 -3.83
C ALA A 127 -18.69 11.85 -2.46
N ALA A 128 -18.49 11.10 -1.38
CA ALA A 128 -18.39 11.63 -0.02
C ALA A 128 -16.97 12.09 0.36
N GLY A 129 -15.97 11.87 -0.49
CA GLY A 129 -14.56 12.09 -0.19
C GLY A 129 -14.02 11.18 0.93
N ASP A 130 -14.71 10.07 1.24
CA ASP A 130 -14.33 9.15 2.30
C ASP A 130 -13.35 8.11 1.77
N VAL A 131 -12.06 8.45 1.81
CA VAL A 131 -10.94 7.62 1.34
C VAL A 131 -10.89 6.26 2.05
N ASN A 132 -11.16 6.22 3.35
CA ASN A 132 -11.09 4.98 4.13
C ASN A 132 -12.17 4.01 3.68
N THR A 133 -13.40 4.50 3.54
CA THR A 133 -14.51 3.69 3.05
C THR A 133 -14.29 3.31 1.59
N PHE A 134 -13.84 4.23 0.74
CA PHE A 134 -13.52 3.96 -0.66
C PHE A 134 -12.55 2.77 -0.79
N LEU A 135 -11.42 2.80 -0.07
CA LEU A 135 -10.43 1.73 -0.09
C LEU A 135 -10.92 0.41 0.48
N ALA A 136 -11.87 0.44 1.41
CA ALA A 136 -12.50 -0.77 1.93
C ALA A 136 -13.41 -1.40 0.86
N ARG A 137 -14.23 -0.57 0.21
CA ARG A 137 -15.17 -1.02 -0.82
C ARG A 137 -14.48 -1.46 -2.10
N ASP A 138 -13.41 -0.78 -2.53
CA ASP A 138 -12.52 -1.21 -3.63
C ASP A 138 -12.02 -2.63 -3.38
N ARG A 139 -11.37 -2.84 -2.23
CA ARG A 139 -10.85 -4.15 -1.83
C ARG A 139 -11.96 -5.22 -1.83
N ASP A 140 -13.10 -4.91 -1.23
CA ASP A 140 -14.23 -5.84 -1.14
C ASP A 140 -14.85 -6.20 -2.51
N PHE A 141 -14.73 -5.31 -3.50
CA PHE A 141 -15.15 -5.57 -4.87
C PHE A 141 -14.18 -6.50 -5.59
N HIS A 142 -12.88 -6.17 -5.58
CA HIS A 142 -11.88 -6.97 -6.28
C HIS A 142 -11.74 -8.38 -5.70
N LEU A 143 -11.79 -8.53 -4.37
CA LEU A 143 -11.79 -9.86 -3.76
C LEU A 143 -13.03 -10.67 -4.13
N ALA A 144 -14.22 -10.05 -4.15
CA ALA A 144 -15.45 -10.72 -4.57
C ALA A 144 -15.40 -11.16 -6.04
N LEU A 145 -14.76 -10.37 -6.90
CA LEU A 145 -14.54 -10.73 -8.31
C LEU A 145 -13.61 -11.95 -8.41
N LEU A 146 -12.51 -11.96 -7.66
CA LEU A 146 -11.55 -13.08 -7.66
C LEU A 146 -12.12 -14.36 -7.04
N GLU A 147 -13.01 -14.26 -6.06
CA GLU A 147 -13.72 -15.39 -5.45
C GLU A 147 -14.49 -16.23 -6.48
N LEU A 148 -14.97 -15.61 -7.56
CA LEU A 148 -15.69 -16.30 -8.64
C LEU A 148 -14.83 -17.33 -9.38
N ASN A 149 -13.50 -17.22 -9.30
CA ASN A 149 -12.59 -18.24 -9.83
C ASN A 149 -12.55 -19.53 -8.99
N GLY A 150 -13.19 -19.55 -7.81
CA GLY A 150 -13.18 -20.70 -6.90
C GLY A 150 -11.80 -21.01 -6.30
N ASN A 151 -10.81 -20.13 -6.48
CA ASN A 151 -9.45 -20.32 -6.03
C ASN A 151 -9.16 -19.53 -4.76
N ARG A 152 -9.45 -20.14 -3.60
CA ARG A 152 -9.20 -19.50 -2.30
C ARG A 152 -7.75 -19.03 -2.11
N ARG A 153 -6.76 -19.78 -2.63
CA ARG A 153 -5.34 -19.40 -2.49
C ARG A 153 -5.04 -18.10 -3.24
N LEU A 154 -5.64 -17.89 -4.41
CA LEU A 154 -5.52 -16.64 -5.15
C LEU A 154 -6.08 -15.47 -4.35
N VAL A 155 -7.30 -15.62 -3.83
CA VAL A 155 -7.97 -14.58 -3.03
C VAL A 155 -7.14 -14.21 -1.81
N ASP A 156 -6.65 -15.21 -1.08
CA ASP A 156 -5.81 -15.00 0.11
C ASP A 156 -4.52 -14.25 -0.23
N GLN A 157 -3.82 -14.60 -1.32
CA GLN A 157 -2.59 -13.93 -1.72
C GLN A 157 -2.84 -12.50 -2.20
N VAL A 158 -3.85 -12.28 -3.05
CA VAL A 158 -4.18 -10.95 -3.55
C VAL A 158 -4.66 -10.03 -2.43
N ALA A 159 -5.39 -10.55 -1.43
CA ALA A 159 -5.80 -9.75 -0.28
C ALA A 159 -4.60 -9.14 0.46
N VAL A 160 -3.53 -9.92 0.66
CA VAL A 160 -2.29 -9.42 1.27
C VAL A 160 -1.61 -8.36 0.41
N LEU A 161 -1.45 -8.62 -0.89
CA LEU A 161 -0.81 -7.67 -1.82
C LEU A 161 -1.58 -6.35 -1.94
N ARG A 162 -2.92 -6.41 -1.94
CA ARG A 162 -3.79 -5.23 -1.90
C ARG A 162 -3.63 -4.47 -0.59
N ASP A 163 -3.57 -5.16 0.54
CA ASP A 163 -3.40 -4.52 1.84
C ASP A 163 -2.04 -3.81 1.98
N GLN A 164 -0.96 -4.35 1.39
CA GLN A 164 0.36 -3.71 1.32
C GLN A 164 0.36 -2.43 0.48
N THR A 165 -0.48 -2.39 -0.55
CA THR A 165 -0.59 -1.25 -1.47
C THR A 165 -1.63 -0.22 -1.01
N ARG A 166 -2.50 -0.57 -0.07
CA ARG A 166 -3.68 0.24 0.33
C ARG A 166 -3.35 1.59 0.97
N LEU A 167 -2.10 1.81 1.37
CA LEU A 167 -1.66 2.94 2.19
C LEU A 167 -1.03 4.08 1.41
N TYR A 168 -0.67 3.84 0.15
CA TYR A 168 0.16 4.77 -0.62
C TYR A 168 -0.70 5.51 -1.65
N GLY A 169 -0.44 6.81 -1.83
CA GLY A 169 -1.04 7.71 -2.84
C GLY A 169 -2.54 8.05 -2.77
N MET A 170 -3.34 7.38 -1.94
CA MET A 170 -4.79 7.58 -1.92
C MET A 170 -5.26 8.87 -1.23
N ALA A 171 -4.50 9.38 -0.26
CA ALA A 171 -4.76 10.70 0.31
C ALA A 171 -4.59 11.81 -0.76
N GLU A 172 -3.60 11.66 -1.64
CA GLU A 172 -3.30 12.63 -2.68
C GLU A 172 -4.34 12.65 -3.81
N LEU A 173 -4.86 11.48 -4.19
CA LEU A 173 -6.02 11.33 -5.08
C LEU A 173 -7.25 12.08 -4.58
N ALA A 174 -7.52 11.96 -3.28
CA ALA A 174 -8.64 12.64 -2.63
C ALA A 174 -8.46 14.15 -2.64
N ASP A 175 -7.26 14.62 -2.30
CA ASP A 175 -6.91 16.04 -2.33
C ASP A 175 -7.01 16.63 -3.75
N LYS A 176 -6.74 15.82 -4.79
CA LYS A 176 -6.88 16.18 -6.20
C LYS A 176 -8.31 16.05 -6.75
N GLY A 177 -9.25 15.54 -5.97
CA GLY A 177 -10.65 15.34 -6.39
C GLY A 177 -10.83 14.26 -7.46
N MET A 178 -9.92 13.28 -7.52
CA MET A 178 -9.88 12.25 -8.56
C MET A 178 -10.57 10.93 -8.15
N LEU A 179 -11.13 10.84 -6.94
CA LEU A 179 -11.80 9.63 -6.46
C LEU A 179 -13.00 9.22 -7.33
N ASP A 180 -13.74 10.18 -7.89
CA ASP A 180 -14.91 9.88 -8.73
C ASP A 180 -14.50 9.21 -10.05
N GLU A 181 -13.37 9.64 -10.64
CA GLU A 181 -12.82 9.03 -11.85
C GLU A 181 -12.34 7.60 -11.56
N ALA A 182 -11.58 7.41 -10.47
CA ALA A 182 -11.15 6.08 -10.03
C ALA A 182 -12.34 5.16 -9.69
N ALA A 183 -13.43 5.70 -9.13
CA ALA A 183 -14.65 4.93 -8.87
C ALA A 183 -15.32 4.48 -10.17
N ALA A 184 -15.38 5.34 -11.19
CA ALA A 184 -16.05 5.06 -12.47
C ALA A 184 -15.41 3.90 -13.26
N GLU A 185 -14.11 3.63 -13.06
CA GLU A 185 -13.43 2.48 -13.65
C GLU A 185 -14.10 1.15 -13.30
N HIS A 186 -14.58 1.01 -12.05
CA HIS A 186 -15.23 -0.20 -11.56
C HIS A 186 -16.55 -0.51 -12.28
N ARG A 187 -17.32 0.53 -12.61
CA ARG A 187 -18.56 0.39 -13.39
C ARG A 187 -18.25 -0.05 -14.82
N THR A 188 -17.20 0.49 -15.42
CA THR A 188 -16.74 0.12 -16.76
C THR A 188 -16.25 -1.34 -16.78
N LEU A 189 -15.51 -1.76 -15.74
CA LEU A 189 -15.07 -3.14 -15.59
C LEU A 189 -16.26 -4.10 -15.43
N LEU A 190 -17.26 -3.75 -14.62
CA LEU A 190 -18.45 -4.58 -14.43
C LEU A 190 -19.26 -4.73 -15.73
N ALA A 191 -19.34 -3.66 -16.54
CA ALA A 191 -19.98 -3.71 -17.85
C ALA A 191 -19.21 -4.60 -18.84
N ALA A 192 -17.88 -4.51 -18.87
CA ALA A 192 -17.04 -5.39 -19.69
C ALA A 192 -17.17 -6.87 -19.28
N LEU A 193 -17.28 -7.14 -17.98
CA LEU A 193 -17.52 -8.47 -17.44
C LEU A 193 -18.88 -9.02 -17.90
N ALA A 194 -19.93 -8.21 -17.82
CA ALA A 194 -21.28 -8.57 -18.28
C ALA A 194 -21.32 -8.88 -19.78
N ALA A 195 -20.53 -8.16 -20.58
CA ALA A 195 -20.40 -8.38 -22.01
C ALA A 195 -19.51 -9.58 -22.38
N GLY A 196 -18.75 -10.13 -21.43
CA GLY A 196 -17.79 -11.20 -21.68
C GLY A 196 -16.61 -10.76 -22.54
N ASP A 197 -16.26 -9.46 -22.56
CA ASP A 197 -15.18 -8.93 -23.38
C ASP A 197 -13.82 -9.11 -22.68
N ALA A 198 -13.16 -10.23 -23.00
CA ALA A 198 -11.88 -10.60 -22.41
C ALA A 198 -10.75 -9.58 -22.67
N GLU A 199 -10.73 -8.95 -23.84
CA GLU A 199 -9.67 -8.01 -24.21
C GLU A 199 -9.89 -6.67 -23.51
N LEU A 200 -11.15 -6.20 -23.45
CA LEU A 200 -11.50 -5.03 -22.69
C LEU A 200 -11.23 -5.20 -21.20
N LEU A 201 -11.58 -6.35 -20.61
CA LEU A 201 -11.26 -6.66 -19.21
C LEU A 201 -9.75 -6.62 -18.93
N ARG A 202 -8.94 -7.20 -19.82
CA ARG A 202 -7.48 -7.21 -19.69
C ARG A 202 -6.94 -5.79 -19.65
N ARG A 203 -7.38 -4.96 -20.60
CA ARG A 203 -6.96 -3.57 -20.70
C ARG A 203 -7.37 -2.77 -19.48
N LEU A 204 -8.65 -2.82 -19.10
CA LEU A 204 -9.19 -2.08 -17.95
C LEU A 204 -8.52 -2.48 -16.64
N MET A 205 -8.32 -3.77 -16.37
CA MET A 205 -7.62 -4.21 -15.15
C MET A 205 -6.15 -3.78 -15.13
N THR A 206 -5.48 -3.79 -16.29
CA THR A 206 -4.10 -3.35 -16.40
C THR A 206 -3.98 -1.85 -16.16
N GLU A 207 -4.83 -1.05 -16.81
CA GLU A 207 -4.91 0.40 -16.65
C GLU A 207 -5.25 0.77 -15.20
N HIS A 208 -6.27 0.14 -14.60
CA HIS A 208 -6.66 0.35 -13.20
C HIS A 208 -5.49 0.13 -12.22
N LEU A 209 -4.74 -0.97 -12.36
CA LEU A 209 -3.58 -1.24 -11.51
C LEU A 209 -2.40 -0.29 -11.79
N GLN A 210 -2.27 0.21 -13.02
CA GLN A 210 -1.22 1.16 -13.39
C GLN A 210 -1.54 2.60 -13.00
N HIS A 211 -2.79 3.04 -13.03
CA HIS A 211 -3.21 4.37 -12.56
C HIS A 211 -2.86 4.53 -11.08
N ILE A 212 -3.23 3.53 -10.27
CA ILE A 212 -2.86 3.49 -8.86
C ILE A 212 -1.33 3.57 -8.70
N ARG A 213 -0.55 2.84 -9.51
CA ARG A 213 0.92 2.91 -9.45
C ARG A 213 1.49 4.27 -9.90
N HIS A 214 0.97 4.86 -10.97
CA HIS A 214 1.52 6.09 -11.56
C HIS A 214 1.31 7.29 -10.66
N GLU A 215 0.11 7.40 -10.08
CA GLU A 215 -0.21 8.47 -9.14
C GLU A 215 0.76 8.47 -7.95
N TRP A 216 1.24 7.30 -7.54
CA TRP A 216 2.25 7.18 -6.49
C TRP A 216 3.64 7.63 -6.95
N ALA A 217 4.05 7.27 -8.16
CA ALA A 217 5.36 7.67 -8.69
C ALA A 217 5.46 9.18 -8.93
N THR A 218 4.32 9.86 -9.10
CA THR A 218 4.26 11.33 -9.28
C THR A 218 4.06 12.12 -7.98
N GLY A 219 3.65 11.44 -6.90
CA GLY A 219 3.54 12.03 -5.57
C GLY A 219 4.91 12.10 -4.90
N GLU A 220 5.63 13.23 -5.06
CA GLU A 220 6.89 13.45 -4.36
C GLU A 220 6.69 13.23 -2.84
N HIS A 221 7.35 12.20 -2.30
CA HIS A 221 7.56 12.05 -0.86
C HIS A 221 8.42 13.22 -0.35
N THR A 222 7.82 14.39 -0.11
CA THR A 222 8.43 15.41 0.73
C THR A 222 8.32 14.97 2.19
N GLY A 223 9.13 13.97 2.55
CA GLY A 223 9.55 13.74 3.92
C GLY A 223 10.40 14.95 4.34
N ALA A 224 9.78 15.85 5.12
CA ALA A 224 10.45 16.94 5.78
C ALA A 224 11.53 16.42 6.75
N GLY A 225 12.76 16.25 6.26
CA GLY A 225 13.97 16.26 7.06
C GLY A 225 14.50 17.69 7.14
N GLY A 226 14.10 18.42 8.18
CA GLY A 226 14.49 19.79 8.44
C GLY A 226 16.00 20.02 8.34
N GLY A 227 16.37 21.08 7.63
CA GLY A 227 17.74 21.43 7.33
C GLY A 227 18.59 21.79 8.55
N THR A 228 19.90 21.73 8.30
CA THR A 228 20.79 22.77 8.79
C THR A 228 21.54 23.29 7.57
N ALA A 229 21.18 24.51 7.15
CA ALA A 229 22.04 25.32 6.31
C ALA A 229 23.31 25.68 7.10
N GLU A 230 24.41 25.74 6.34
CA GLU A 230 25.80 25.93 6.75
C GLU A 230 26.07 27.18 7.62
N PRO A 231 27.35 27.39 7.97
CA PRO A 231 27.99 28.43 7.17
C PRO A 231 29.37 28.05 6.64
N ALA A 232 29.54 28.36 5.35
CA ALA A 232 30.60 29.20 4.79
C ALA A 232 32.03 29.01 5.33
N GLY A 233 32.90 28.64 4.40
CA GLY A 233 34.32 28.45 4.62
C GLY A 233 35.04 29.66 5.20
N THR A 234 35.94 29.37 6.14
CA THR A 234 37.10 30.21 6.43
C THR A 234 38.28 29.72 5.61
N ALA A 235 38.76 30.62 4.76
CA ALA A 235 39.99 30.51 4.02
C ALA A 235 41.21 30.23 4.91
N GLY A 236 42.08 29.36 4.39
CA GLY A 236 43.54 29.52 4.38
C GLY A 236 44.27 29.79 5.70
N THR A 237 45.06 28.81 6.14
CA THR A 237 46.51 28.79 5.91
C THR A 237 47.20 27.76 6.83
N ARG A 238 48.32 27.23 6.33
CA ARG A 238 49.40 26.50 7.04
C ARG A 238 49.34 24.97 6.96
N GLY A 239 49.73 24.47 5.79
CA GLY A 239 50.42 23.19 5.64
C GLY A 239 51.54 23.35 4.61
N ALA A 240 52.78 23.50 5.08
CA ALA A 240 53.97 23.33 4.23
C ALA A 240 55.10 22.76 5.10
N ALA A 241 55.24 21.44 5.03
CA ALA A 241 56.48 20.75 5.35
C ALA A 241 57.28 20.61 4.05
N SER A 242 58.49 21.16 4.01
CA SER A 242 59.73 20.39 3.74
C SER A 242 60.92 21.33 3.51
N PRO A 243 62.14 20.93 3.93
CA PRO A 243 63.37 21.67 3.67
C PRO A 243 64.07 21.23 2.38
N ALA A 244 65.05 22.04 2.01
CA ALA A 244 66.21 21.77 1.16
C ALA A 244 66.11 22.06 -0.36
N GLY A 245 67.06 22.89 -0.82
CA GLY A 245 67.83 22.56 -2.03
C GLY A 245 67.68 23.48 -3.25
N THR A 246 68.35 24.63 -3.20
CA THR A 246 69.23 25.21 -4.27
C THR A 246 68.83 25.20 -5.76
N ALA A 247 68.81 26.44 -6.30
CA ALA A 247 69.48 26.93 -7.53
C ALA A 247 68.93 26.61 -8.94
N GLY A 248 68.95 27.66 -9.78
CA GLY A 248 69.00 27.58 -11.26
C GLY A 248 67.75 28.14 -11.98
N THR A 249 67.66 29.45 -12.23
CA THR A 249 67.93 30.12 -13.52
C THR A 249 66.98 29.84 -14.70
N ALA A 250 66.30 30.92 -15.11
CA ALA A 250 66.15 31.44 -16.49
C ALA A 250 65.13 30.84 -17.49
N GLY A 251 64.50 31.77 -18.22
CA GLY A 251 63.97 31.59 -19.59
C GLY A 251 62.46 31.37 -19.65
N ALA A 252 61.65 32.40 -19.94
CA ALA A 252 61.27 32.83 -21.30
C ALA A 252 60.56 31.69 -22.07
N ALA A 253 59.26 31.74 -22.37
CA ALA A 253 58.49 32.70 -23.17
C ALA A 253 57.91 31.92 -24.38
N ARG A 254 56.69 32.31 -24.77
CA ARG A 254 56.03 32.09 -26.08
C ARG A 254 55.47 30.69 -26.31
N GLU A 255 54.15 30.55 -26.39
CA GLU A 255 53.20 30.95 -27.46
C GLU A 255 53.08 29.90 -28.56
N SER A 256 51.84 29.83 -29.05
CA SER A 256 51.36 29.34 -30.35
C SER A 256 51.11 27.84 -30.50
N GLY A 257 49.85 27.56 -30.83
CA GLY A 257 49.30 26.27 -31.22
C GLY A 257 47.82 26.22 -30.90
#